data_AF-A0A9X0CTJ3-F1
#
_entry.id   AF-A0A9X0CTJ3-F1
#
_cell.length_a   1.000
_cell.length_b   1.000
_cell.length_c   1.000
_cell.angle_alpha   90.00
_cell.angle_beta   90.00
_cell.angle_gamma   90.00
#
_symmetry.space_group_name_H-M   'P 1'
#
loop_
_entity.id
_entity.type
_entity.pdbx_description
1 polymer ?
#
loop_
_entity_poly.entity_id
_entity_poly.type
_entity_poly.pdbx_seq_one_letter_code
_entity_poly.pdbx_strand_id
1 'polypeptide(L)'
;MAKLVAVCRDEADFAFERRQIPLNIEDTLTMVMEIPETVISTRQVNEYELQTFNKRFQCLSVDDRAVATMVRQKDVLSFLSHSVPCVGCRRSVERLYNQLVESGQPALEPLIITNSGVLTIDDPFLKDPKLVYALFYVHGSRLSEMVESIPKCRRNRRCPLHSLETHKSRPSGSWIDVWDLLSQECRDEVVLIDSDALLDTLENYLRKHRFCTECKSKVLRAYSILAGDLDGPSEKALYDGLKSCPQERHIHVLCDTDYIAHLIGRAEPELAGGRRERHAKTLDIAQEEVLTCLGIHLWERLHRLWQKLRAEEQTWQMLFYLGVDALRKSFEVAVEEKQGISRLEQVVEEISEAERAKELRKEQKRLKKKAKRKEKCKCDSQLTISTNIELKVEESTESTKDEEEEEEEEEVVCVNSSSVEETEEMNGHGDSCEEDEDDGDSGGSPCSCEDLSNCERRKWKRLGYRNGDCGYVAELQ
;
A
#
# COMPACT_ATOMS: atom_id res chain seq x y z
N MET A 1 4.05 -6.21 7.10
CA MET A 1 3.83 -7.20 6.04
C MET A 1 3.10 -8.36 6.66
N ALA A 2 2.11 -8.90 5.95
CA ALA A 2 1.36 -10.07 6.39
C ALA A 2 2.27 -11.30 6.53
N LYS A 3 1.91 -12.20 7.43
CA LYS A 3 2.60 -13.48 7.66
C LYS A 3 1.76 -14.62 7.12
N LEU A 4 2.40 -15.74 6.80
CA LEU A 4 1.73 -16.98 6.42
C LEU A 4 1.88 -17.94 7.59
N VAL A 5 0.79 -18.16 8.32
CA VAL A 5 0.85 -18.75 9.67
C VAL A 5 0.48 -20.23 9.71
N ALA A 6 -0.35 -20.69 8.77
CA ALA A 6 -0.82 -22.07 8.70
C ALA A 6 -1.16 -22.48 7.26
N VAL A 7 -1.37 -23.78 7.06
CA VAL A 7 -1.80 -24.36 5.78
C VAL A 7 -3.27 -24.76 5.89
N CYS A 8 -4.08 -24.33 4.93
CA CYS A 8 -5.51 -24.59 4.88
C CYS A 8 -5.78 -25.64 3.79
N ARG A 9 -6.18 -26.85 4.21
CA ARG A 9 -6.52 -27.96 3.29
C ARG A 9 -7.98 -27.92 2.83
N ASP A 10 -8.86 -27.37 3.66
CA ASP A 10 -10.27 -27.12 3.34
C ASP A 10 -10.69 -25.79 3.97
N GLU A 11 -11.07 -24.82 3.13
CA GLU A 11 -11.48 -23.49 3.58
C GLU A 11 -12.81 -23.51 4.35
N ALA A 12 -13.68 -24.50 4.10
CA ALA A 12 -14.99 -24.58 4.74
C ALA A 12 -14.91 -24.99 6.22
N ASP A 13 -13.92 -25.81 6.56
CA ASP A 13 -13.72 -26.36 7.91
C ASP A 13 -12.63 -25.60 8.71
N PHE A 14 -11.91 -24.68 8.07
CA PHE A 14 -10.84 -23.95 8.74
C PHE A 14 -11.37 -22.81 9.61
N ALA A 15 -11.04 -22.83 10.90
CA ALA A 15 -11.40 -21.79 11.85
C ALA A 15 -10.45 -20.60 11.77
N PHE A 16 -10.72 -19.67 10.85
CA PHE A 16 -9.95 -18.43 10.73
C PHE A 16 -10.05 -17.56 11.99
N GLU A 17 -8.89 -17.12 12.50
CA GLU A 17 -8.84 -16.16 13.59
C GLU A 17 -9.00 -14.72 13.08
N ARG A 18 -8.90 -13.77 14.01
CA ARG A 18 -8.99 -12.34 13.72
C ARG A 18 -7.91 -11.95 12.73
N ARG A 19 -8.28 -11.18 11.70
CA ARG A 19 -7.35 -10.68 10.66
C ARG A 19 -6.62 -11.77 9.88
N GLN A 20 -7.19 -12.97 9.83
CA GLN A 20 -6.74 -14.04 8.95
C GLN A 20 -7.65 -14.12 7.73
N ILE A 21 -7.05 -14.35 6.55
CA ILE A 21 -7.77 -14.67 5.31
C ILE A 21 -7.07 -15.80 4.55
N PRO A 22 -7.80 -16.63 3.80
CA PRO A 22 -7.20 -17.63 2.94
C PRO A 22 -6.44 -16.98 1.79
N LEU A 23 -5.24 -17.49 1.52
CA LEU A 23 -4.40 -17.16 0.39
C LEU A 23 -4.23 -18.41 -0.48
N ASN A 24 -5.02 -18.52 -1.54
CA ASN A 24 -4.84 -19.57 -2.54
C ASN A 24 -3.55 -19.31 -3.33
N ILE A 25 -2.61 -20.26 -3.32
CA ILE A 25 -1.29 -20.14 -3.97
C ILE A 25 -1.26 -20.96 -5.26
N GLU A 26 -1.70 -22.20 -5.19
CA GLU A 26 -1.85 -23.17 -6.28
C GLU A 26 -3.23 -23.84 -6.12
N ASP A 27 -3.70 -24.58 -7.13
CA ASP A 27 -5.03 -25.22 -7.10
C ASP A 27 -5.21 -26.16 -5.89
N THR A 28 -4.12 -26.69 -5.35
CA THR A 28 -4.09 -27.62 -4.21
C THR A 28 -3.50 -27.04 -2.93
N LEU A 29 -3.04 -25.77 -2.95
CA LEU A 29 -2.36 -25.16 -1.81
C LEU A 29 -2.98 -23.81 -1.45
N THR A 30 -3.70 -23.80 -0.33
CA THR A 30 -4.14 -22.58 0.34
C THR A 30 -3.36 -22.43 1.65
N MET A 31 -2.88 -21.22 1.91
CA MET A 31 -2.27 -20.86 3.20
C MET A 31 -3.09 -19.80 3.91
N VAL A 32 -2.87 -19.64 5.20
CA VAL A 32 -3.54 -18.64 6.03
C VAL A 32 -2.66 -17.39 6.11
N MET A 33 -3.13 -16.30 5.51
CA MET A 33 -2.47 -14.99 5.61
C MET A 33 -2.99 -14.26 6.85
N GLU A 34 -2.09 -13.94 7.77
CA GLU A 34 -2.37 -13.15 8.97
C GLU A 34 -1.83 -11.72 8.83
N ILE A 35 -2.70 -10.74 9.09
CA ILE A 35 -2.37 -9.33 8.96
C ILE A 35 -1.98 -8.76 10.34
N PRO A 36 -0.82 -8.07 10.46
CA PRO A 36 -0.29 -7.67 11.75
C PRO A 36 -1.22 -6.76 12.54
N GLU A 37 -1.08 -6.79 13.87
CA GLU A 37 -1.97 -6.08 14.79
C GLU A 37 -1.92 -4.54 14.74
N THR A 38 -1.06 -3.95 13.92
CA THR A 38 -0.62 -2.54 13.99
C THR A 38 -1.62 -1.47 13.53
N VAL A 39 -2.90 -1.80 13.39
CA VAL A 39 -3.83 -0.98 12.60
C VAL A 39 -4.38 0.22 13.38
N ILE A 40 -4.40 0.20 14.72
CA ILE A 40 -4.99 1.28 15.52
C ILE A 40 -4.11 1.66 16.71
N SER A 41 -3.28 2.68 16.53
CA SER A 41 -2.54 3.34 17.59
C SER A 41 -3.26 4.59 18.09
N THR A 42 -3.39 4.74 19.41
CA THR A 42 -3.90 5.95 20.08
C THR A 42 -2.78 6.88 20.55
N ARG A 43 -1.52 6.60 20.21
CA ARG A 43 -0.34 7.31 20.75
C ARG A 43 -0.20 8.76 20.24
N GLN A 44 -0.77 9.05 19.06
CA GLN A 44 -0.65 10.35 18.38
C GLN A 44 -1.94 11.18 18.41
N VAL A 45 -2.81 10.96 19.41
CA VAL A 45 -4.10 11.66 19.49
C VAL A 45 -3.91 13.04 20.14
N ASN A 46 -4.27 14.10 19.43
CA ASN A 46 -4.34 15.45 19.96
C ASN A 46 -5.53 15.57 20.93
N GLU A 47 -5.26 15.94 22.19
CA GLU A 47 -6.28 16.02 23.25
C GLU A 47 -7.38 17.03 22.93
N TYR A 48 -7.04 18.16 22.29
CA TYR A 48 -8.03 19.19 21.93
C TYR A 48 -9.01 18.70 20.85
N GLU A 49 -8.47 18.02 19.83
CA GLU A 49 -9.29 17.44 18.76
C GLU A 49 -10.14 16.29 19.28
N LEU A 50 -9.59 15.47 20.19
CA LEU A 50 -10.33 14.39 20.85
C LEU A 50 -11.50 14.92 21.68
N GLN A 51 -11.32 16.01 22.43
CA GLN A 51 -12.42 16.64 23.18
C GLN A 51 -13.51 17.16 22.25
N THR A 52 -13.12 17.77 21.13
CA THR A 52 -14.06 18.24 20.11
C THR A 52 -14.82 17.08 19.45
N PHE A 53 -14.11 15.99 19.15
CA PHE A 53 -14.74 14.76 18.68
C PHE A 53 -15.69 14.18 19.72
N ASN A 54 -15.29 14.11 21.00
CA ASN A 54 -16.11 13.52 22.06
C ASN A 54 -17.45 14.25 22.22
N LYS A 55 -17.46 15.59 22.10
CA LYS A 55 -18.71 16.37 22.08
C LYS A 55 -19.65 15.96 20.94
N ARG A 56 -19.10 15.77 19.73
CA ARG A 56 -19.86 15.28 18.55
C ARG A 56 -20.30 13.84 18.75
N PHE A 57 -19.43 12.99 19.27
CA PHE A 57 -19.71 11.59 19.53
C PHE A 57 -20.83 11.36 20.55
N GLN A 58 -20.91 12.22 21.57
CA GLN A 58 -21.95 12.20 22.60
C GLN A 58 -23.26 12.87 22.15
N CYS A 59 -23.29 13.59 21.03
CA CYS A 59 -24.53 14.20 20.54
C CYS A 59 -25.51 13.16 19.99
N LEU A 60 -24.98 12.00 19.57
CA LEU A 60 -25.72 10.81 19.15
C LEU A 60 -26.01 9.91 20.36
N SER A 61 -27.20 9.28 20.39
CA SER A 61 -27.46 8.21 21.36
C SER A 61 -26.63 6.95 21.06
N VAL A 62 -26.67 5.94 21.93
CA VAL A 62 -25.98 4.66 21.68
C VAL A 62 -26.51 4.01 20.40
N ASP A 63 -27.83 4.00 20.23
CA ASP A 63 -28.48 3.40 19.06
C ASP A 63 -28.20 4.22 17.79
N ASP A 64 -28.24 5.56 17.89
CA ASP A 64 -27.91 6.44 16.76
C ASP A 64 -26.45 6.26 16.33
N ARG A 65 -25.51 6.03 17.27
CA ARG A 65 -24.11 5.74 16.93
C ARG A 65 -23.97 4.41 16.18
N ALA A 66 -24.69 3.38 16.59
CA ALA A 66 -24.68 2.10 15.90
C ALA A 66 -25.19 2.27 14.46
N VAL A 67 -26.33 2.98 14.27
CA VAL A 67 -26.87 3.26 12.93
C VAL A 67 -25.94 4.15 12.11
N ALA A 68 -25.37 5.19 12.71
CA ALA A 68 -24.45 6.12 12.06
C ALA A 68 -23.16 5.43 11.55
N THR A 69 -22.83 4.27 12.12
CA THR A 69 -21.69 3.44 11.72
C THR A 69 -22.13 2.18 10.97
N MET A 70 -23.25 2.22 10.25
CA MET A 70 -23.67 1.17 9.32
C MET A 70 -23.67 1.69 7.89
N VAL A 71 -22.88 1.06 7.02
CA VAL A 71 -22.81 1.41 5.60
C VAL A 71 -23.11 0.18 4.74
N ARG A 72 -24.01 0.33 3.76
CA ARG A 72 -24.36 -0.77 2.86
C ARG A 72 -23.25 -1.01 1.84
N GLN A 73 -23.11 -2.26 1.41
CA GLN A 73 -22.14 -2.67 0.40
C GLN A 73 -22.14 -1.78 -0.84
N LYS A 74 -23.31 -1.47 -1.41
CA LYS A 74 -23.42 -0.62 -2.61
C LYS A 74 -22.78 0.77 -2.43
N ASP A 75 -22.84 1.31 -1.21
CA ASP A 75 -22.34 2.64 -0.89
C ASP A 75 -20.80 2.57 -0.74
N VAL A 76 -20.29 1.49 -0.12
CA VAL A 76 -18.84 1.18 -0.06
C VAL A 76 -18.24 0.99 -1.46
N LEU A 77 -18.87 0.18 -2.32
CA LEU A 77 -18.38 -0.11 -3.67
C LEU A 77 -18.51 1.11 -4.61
N SER A 78 -19.54 1.92 -4.43
CA SER A 78 -19.64 3.22 -5.11
C SER A 78 -18.44 4.09 -4.76
N PHE A 79 -18.10 4.20 -3.47
CA PHE A 79 -16.95 4.99 -3.04
C PHE A 79 -15.61 4.45 -3.59
N LEU A 80 -15.43 3.12 -3.59
CA LEU A 80 -14.27 2.45 -4.20
C LEU A 80 -14.05 2.87 -5.65
N SER A 81 -15.13 2.99 -6.44
CA SER A 81 -15.05 3.33 -7.85
C SER A 81 -14.47 4.71 -8.12
N HIS A 82 -14.67 5.65 -7.19
CA HIS A 82 -14.18 7.03 -7.25
C HIS A 82 -12.75 7.17 -6.70
N SER A 83 -12.42 6.44 -5.63
CA SER A 83 -11.13 6.57 -4.93
C SER A 83 -10.00 5.78 -5.57
N VAL A 84 -10.30 4.68 -6.25
CA VAL A 84 -9.29 3.75 -6.76
C VAL A 84 -9.27 3.74 -8.30
N PRO A 85 -8.20 4.24 -8.94
CA PRO A 85 -8.13 4.31 -10.40
C PRO A 85 -7.89 2.95 -11.07
N CYS A 86 -7.27 2.00 -10.37
CA CYS A 86 -6.94 0.70 -10.94
C CYS A 86 -8.15 -0.25 -10.91
N VAL A 87 -8.67 -0.59 -12.09
CA VAL A 87 -9.78 -1.56 -12.26
C VAL A 87 -9.48 -2.91 -11.59
N GLY A 88 -8.23 -3.40 -11.68
CA GLY A 88 -7.82 -4.66 -11.06
C GLY A 88 -7.99 -4.62 -9.54
N CYS A 89 -7.46 -3.57 -8.89
CA CYS A 89 -7.62 -3.40 -7.44
C CYS A 89 -9.09 -3.28 -7.04
N ARG A 90 -9.92 -2.58 -7.82
CA ARG A 90 -11.37 -2.47 -7.54
C ARG A 90 -12.03 -3.85 -7.52
N ARG A 91 -11.76 -4.68 -8.53
CA ARG A 91 -12.28 -6.04 -8.60
C ARG A 91 -11.78 -6.92 -7.46
N SER A 92 -10.51 -6.81 -7.07
CA SER A 92 -9.96 -7.58 -5.94
C SER A 92 -10.62 -7.19 -4.62
N VAL A 93 -10.83 -5.90 -4.37
CA VAL A 93 -11.53 -5.41 -3.17
C VAL A 93 -12.99 -5.88 -3.14
N GLU A 94 -13.69 -5.80 -4.27
CA GLU A 94 -15.07 -6.28 -4.40
C GLU A 94 -15.16 -7.80 -4.16
N ARG A 95 -14.24 -8.58 -4.73
CA ARG A 95 -14.12 -10.02 -4.50
C ARG A 95 -13.93 -10.33 -3.01
N LEU A 96 -12.98 -9.65 -2.35
CA LEU A 96 -12.73 -9.85 -0.93
C LEU A 96 -13.95 -9.46 -0.09
N TYR A 97 -14.62 -8.35 -0.39
CA TYR A 97 -15.85 -7.96 0.31
C TYR A 97 -16.91 -9.06 0.22
N ASN A 98 -17.20 -9.57 -0.97
CA ASN A 98 -18.19 -10.64 -1.19
C ASN A 98 -17.81 -11.92 -0.44
N GLN A 99 -16.54 -12.31 -0.50
CA GLN A 99 -16.03 -13.46 0.24
C GLN A 99 -16.24 -13.32 1.76
N LEU A 100 -16.05 -12.11 2.31
CA LEU A 100 -16.30 -11.84 3.73
C LEU A 100 -17.79 -11.84 4.09
N VAL A 101 -18.67 -11.39 3.19
CA VAL A 101 -20.14 -11.52 3.36
C VAL A 101 -20.57 -12.98 3.42
N GLU A 102 -20.01 -13.82 2.55
CA GLU A 102 -20.36 -15.25 2.46
C GLU A 102 -19.79 -16.06 3.63
N SER A 103 -18.53 -15.81 4.01
CA SER A 103 -17.83 -16.57 5.05
C SER A 103 -18.11 -16.09 6.48
N GLY A 104 -18.41 -14.80 6.68
CA GLY A 104 -18.60 -14.21 8.01
C GLY A 104 -17.34 -14.14 8.89
N GLN A 105 -16.15 -14.35 8.31
CA GLN A 105 -14.89 -14.40 9.05
C GLN A 105 -14.44 -13.00 9.55
N PRO A 106 -13.81 -12.90 10.74
CA PRO A 106 -13.40 -11.64 11.37
C PRO A 106 -12.10 -11.04 10.78
N ALA A 107 -12.01 -10.96 9.45
CA ALA A 107 -10.79 -10.55 8.75
C ALA A 107 -10.45 -9.05 8.90
N LEU A 108 -11.42 -8.19 9.15
CA LEU A 108 -11.24 -6.72 9.11
C LEU A 108 -11.27 -6.05 10.49
N GLU A 109 -11.14 -6.82 11.59
CA GLU A 109 -11.29 -6.30 12.95
C GLU A 109 -10.50 -5.00 13.19
N PRO A 110 -11.14 -3.92 13.72
CA PRO A 110 -12.44 -3.88 14.38
C PRO A 110 -13.65 -3.68 13.44
N LEU A 111 -13.44 -3.63 12.13
CA LEU A 111 -14.55 -3.55 11.18
C LEU A 111 -15.20 -4.92 11.00
N ILE A 112 -16.52 -4.91 10.87
CA ILE A 112 -17.34 -6.11 10.69
C ILE A 112 -18.12 -5.95 9.40
N ILE A 113 -18.07 -6.98 8.54
CA ILE A 113 -18.98 -7.12 7.41
C ILE A 113 -20.00 -8.20 7.79
N THR A 114 -21.26 -7.82 7.86
CA THR A 114 -22.36 -8.75 8.16
C THR A 114 -22.72 -9.58 6.93
N ASN A 115 -23.35 -10.73 7.15
CA ASN A 115 -23.87 -11.59 6.06
C ASN A 115 -24.96 -10.90 5.21
N SER A 116 -25.48 -9.75 5.66
CA SER A 116 -26.38 -8.90 4.87
C SER A 116 -25.66 -7.88 3.98
N GLY A 117 -24.32 -7.87 3.97
CA GLY A 117 -23.53 -6.89 3.21
C GLY A 117 -23.50 -5.50 3.84
N VAL A 118 -23.72 -5.40 5.15
CA VAL A 118 -23.55 -4.14 5.89
C VAL A 118 -22.19 -4.13 6.56
N LEU A 119 -21.40 -3.09 6.29
CA LEU A 119 -20.15 -2.78 6.97
C LEU A 119 -20.45 -1.96 8.23
N THR A 120 -19.87 -2.36 9.36
CA THR A 120 -20.00 -1.67 10.65
C THR A 120 -18.74 -1.84 11.51
N ILE A 121 -18.80 -1.38 12.77
CA ILE A 121 -17.72 -1.47 13.77
C ILE A 121 -18.19 -2.38 14.90
N ASP A 122 -17.26 -3.13 15.48
CA ASP A 122 -17.50 -3.92 16.70
C ASP A 122 -18.07 -3.07 17.85
N ASP A 123 -19.10 -3.57 18.54
CA ASP A 123 -19.83 -2.83 19.58
C ASP A 123 -18.96 -2.44 20.79
N PRO A 124 -18.15 -3.36 21.37
CA PRO A 124 -17.13 -3.00 22.35
C PRO A 124 -16.20 -1.87 21.89
N PHE A 125 -15.76 -1.91 20.63
CA PHE A 125 -14.90 -0.88 20.05
C PHE A 125 -15.63 0.47 19.91
N LEU A 126 -16.90 0.45 19.47
CA LEU A 126 -17.74 1.63 19.30
C LEU A 126 -18.06 2.34 20.63
N LYS A 127 -17.85 1.71 21.79
CA LYS A 127 -18.09 2.36 23.09
C LYS A 127 -16.97 3.33 23.51
N ASP A 128 -15.77 3.21 22.95
CA ASP A 128 -14.65 4.06 23.30
C ASP A 128 -14.45 5.19 22.26
N PRO A 129 -14.79 6.46 22.58
CA PRO A 129 -14.63 7.57 21.64
C PRO A 129 -13.18 7.80 21.23
N LYS A 130 -12.20 7.45 22.07
CA LYS A 130 -10.78 7.59 21.73
C LYS A 130 -10.34 6.58 20.68
N LEU A 131 -10.84 5.35 20.78
CA LEU A 131 -10.60 4.31 19.77
C LEU A 131 -11.26 4.67 18.44
N VAL A 132 -12.52 5.12 18.47
CA VAL A 132 -13.24 5.53 17.25
C VAL A 132 -12.58 6.75 16.60
N TYR A 133 -12.18 7.76 17.38
CA TYR A 133 -11.43 8.90 16.87
C TYR A 133 -10.11 8.48 16.22
N ALA A 134 -9.35 7.62 16.89
CA ALA A 134 -8.09 7.11 16.33
C ALA A 134 -8.35 6.37 15.01
N LEU A 135 -9.35 5.50 14.96
CA LEU A 135 -9.74 4.80 13.74
C LEU A 135 -10.06 5.77 12.60
N PHE A 136 -10.95 6.74 12.83
CA PHE A 136 -11.46 7.63 11.79
C PHE A 136 -10.47 8.71 11.33
N TYR A 137 -9.70 9.31 12.25
CA TYR A 137 -8.93 10.53 11.98
C TYR A 137 -7.42 10.34 12.09
N VAL A 138 -6.94 9.33 12.80
CA VAL A 138 -5.50 8.99 12.82
C VAL A 138 -5.19 7.96 11.73
N HIS A 139 -6.05 6.95 11.55
CA HIS A 139 -5.83 5.88 10.57
C HIS A 139 -6.67 6.02 9.30
N GLY A 140 -7.78 6.75 9.34
CA GLY A 140 -8.72 6.85 8.21
C GLY A 140 -8.24 7.66 7.00
N SER A 141 -7.21 8.52 7.14
CA SER A 141 -6.62 9.26 6.01
C SER A 141 -5.71 8.41 5.12
N ARG A 142 -5.36 7.20 5.57
CA ARG A 142 -4.31 6.38 4.94
C ARG A 142 -4.73 5.74 3.61
N LEU A 143 -6.03 5.75 3.25
CA LEU A 143 -6.47 5.23 1.95
C LEU A 143 -5.84 6.03 0.80
N SER A 144 -5.91 7.37 0.84
CA SER A 144 -5.38 8.22 -0.23
C SER A 144 -3.88 8.06 -0.35
N GLU A 145 -3.16 8.17 0.78
CA GLU A 145 -1.72 7.99 0.86
C GLU A 145 -1.27 6.63 0.28
N MET A 146 -1.96 5.55 0.67
CA MET A 146 -1.66 4.22 0.17
C MET A 146 -1.96 4.11 -1.33
N VAL A 147 -3.10 4.60 -1.82
CA VAL A 147 -3.43 4.57 -3.27
C VAL A 147 -2.46 5.42 -4.10
N GLU A 148 -2.02 6.56 -3.59
CA GLU A 148 -1.04 7.44 -4.22
C GLU A 148 0.37 6.84 -4.24
N SER A 149 0.74 6.12 -3.19
CA SER A 149 2.02 5.42 -3.09
C SER A 149 2.16 4.24 -4.06
N ILE A 150 1.05 3.71 -4.57
CA ILE A 150 1.06 2.63 -5.56
C ILE A 150 1.69 3.16 -6.86
N PRO A 151 2.81 2.60 -7.33
CA PRO A 151 3.42 3.03 -8.57
C PRO A 151 2.41 2.94 -9.71
N LYS A 152 2.30 3.97 -10.54
CA LYS A 152 1.38 3.99 -11.68
C LYS A 152 2.17 3.60 -12.93
N CYS A 153 1.66 2.65 -13.72
CA CYS A 153 2.27 2.38 -15.03
C CYS A 153 2.06 3.58 -15.96
N ARG A 154 3.13 4.04 -16.62
CA ARG A 154 3.11 5.24 -17.48
C ARG A 154 2.13 5.16 -18.66
N ARG A 155 1.71 3.95 -19.08
CA ARG A 155 0.82 3.73 -20.23
C ARG A 155 -0.63 3.43 -19.86
N ASN A 156 -0.90 3.02 -18.62
CA ASN A 156 -2.23 2.61 -18.17
C ASN A 156 -2.35 2.90 -16.67
N ARG A 157 -3.48 3.43 -16.20
CA ARG A 157 -3.79 3.69 -14.76
C ARG A 157 -3.82 2.40 -13.88
N ARG A 158 -3.19 1.31 -14.32
CA ARG A 158 -3.03 0.04 -13.63
C ARG A 158 -1.77 0.08 -12.74
N CYS A 159 -1.84 -0.57 -11.59
CA CYS A 159 -0.69 -0.77 -10.71
C CYS A 159 0.21 -1.90 -11.24
N PRO A 160 1.46 -2.02 -10.76
CA PRO A 160 2.36 -3.11 -11.10
C PRO A 160 1.72 -4.49 -10.95
N LEU A 161 1.04 -4.75 -9.83
CA LEU A 161 0.41 -6.04 -9.53
C LEU A 161 -0.68 -6.43 -10.55
N HIS A 162 -1.30 -5.45 -11.22
CA HIS A 162 -2.34 -5.67 -12.23
C HIS A 162 -1.92 -5.19 -13.63
N SER A 163 -0.62 -4.97 -13.83
CA SER A 163 -0.02 -4.59 -15.10
C SER A 163 0.82 -5.76 -15.62
N LEU A 164 0.73 -6.03 -16.92
CA LEU A 164 1.49 -7.09 -17.59
C LEU A 164 3.02 -6.84 -17.60
N GLU A 165 3.48 -5.66 -17.16
CA GLU A 165 4.89 -5.26 -17.16
C GLU A 165 5.71 -5.83 -15.97
N THR A 166 5.06 -6.39 -14.93
CA THR A 166 5.73 -6.95 -13.74
C THR A 166 6.55 -8.20 -14.00
N HIS A 167 6.42 -8.82 -15.17
CA HIS A 167 7.18 -10.02 -15.52
C HIS A 167 8.66 -9.75 -15.89
N LYS A 168 9.10 -8.48 -15.98
CA LYS A 168 10.42 -8.14 -16.53
C LYS A 168 11.51 -7.83 -15.51
N SER A 169 11.17 -7.36 -14.31
CA SER A 169 12.16 -7.13 -13.24
C SER A 169 12.03 -8.26 -12.22
N ARG A 170 12.92 -9.24 -12.28
CA ARG A 170 13.07 -10.28 -11.24
C ARG A 170 14.19 -9.81 -10.30
N PRO A 171 13.90 -9.19 -9.14
CA PRO A 171 14.95 -8.94 -8.17
C PRO A 171 15.34 -10.27 -7.54
N SER A 172 16.56 -10.73 -7.87
CA SER A 172 17.29 -11.76 -7.12
C SER A 172 17.40 -11.30 -5.67
N GLY A 173 16.60 -11.86 -4.77
CA GLY A 173 16.58 -11.49 -3.34
C GLY A 173 15.19 -11.46 -2.70
N SER A 174 14.13 -11.24 -3.48
CA SER A 174 12.75 -11.16 -2.97
C SER A 174 12.21 -12.43 -2.28
N TRP A 175 12.88 -13.57 -2.46
CA TRP A 175 12.43 -14.84 -1.91
C TRP A 175 12.72 -14.95 -0.39
N ILE A 176 13.77 -14.30 0.12
CA ILE A 176 14.09 -14.33 1.56
C ILE A 176 13.03 -13.56 2.35
N ASP A 177 12.55 -12.44 1.80
CA ASP A 177 11.53 -11.59 2.41
C ASP A 177 10.24 -12.36 2.67
N VAL A 178 9.84 -13.25 1.76
CA VAL A 178 8.66 -14.10 1.96
C VAL A 178 8.98 -15.32 2.81
N TRP A 179 10.20 -15.89 2.71
CA TRP A 179 10.63 -17.04 3.50
C TRP A 179 10.58 -16.76 5.01
N ASP A 180 10.98 -15.55 5.41
CA ASP A 180 10.96 -15.09 6.80
C ASP A 180 9.54 -14.82 7.34
N LEU A 181 8.55 -14.73 6.44
CA LEU A 181 7.14 -14.53 6.80
C LEU A 181 6.35 -15.85 6.91
N LEU A 182 6.92 -16.97 6.47
CA LEU A 182 6.31 -18.30 6.56
C LEU A 182 6.52 -18.91 7.95
N SER A 183 5.47 -19.50 8.53
CA SER A 183 5.58 -20.44 9.65
C SER A 183 6.31 -21.71 9.20
N GLN A 184 6.76 -22.53 10.17
CA GLN A 184 7.45 -23.77 9.84
C GLN A 184 6.57 -24.72 9.02
N GLU A 185 5.28 -24.82 9.34
CA GLU A 185 4.32 -25.63 8.58
C GLU A 185 4.21 -25.15 7.13
N CYS A 186 4.11 -23.84 6.90
CA CYS A 186 4.08 -23.28 5.56
C CYS A 186 5.40 -23.53 4.81
N ARG A 187 6.55 -23.45 5.50
CA ARG A 187 7.86 -23.76 4.90
C ARG A 187 7.93 -25.22 4.46
N ASP A 188 7.45 -26.14 5.29
CA ASP A 188 7.43 -27.57 5.01
C ASP A 188 6.63 -27.89 3.74
N GLU A 189 5.48 -27.22 3.53
CA GLU A 189 4.70 -27.36 2.29
C GLU A 189 5.41 -26.74 1.06
N VAL A 190 6.13 -25.63 1.22
CA VAL A 190 6.88 -25.01 0.11
C VAL A 190 7.98 -25.93 -0.41
N VAL A 191 8.69 -26.59 0.50
CA VAL A 191 9.80 -27.51 0.16
C VAL A 191 9.34 -28.91 -0.24
N LEU A 192 8.03 -29.17 -0.16
CA LEU A 192 7.40 -30.38 -0.68
C LEU A 192 6.98 -30.14 -2.13
N ILE A 193 7.68 -30.79 -3.05
CA ILE A 193 7.54 -30.58 -4.50
C ILE A 193 6.87 -31.78 -5.13
N ASP A 194 5.80 -31.51 -5.89
CA ASP A 194 5.18 -32.50 -6.76
C ASP A 194 6.15 -32.94 -7.88
N SER A 195 6.30 -34.25 -8.05
CA SER A 195 7.24 -34.81 -9.02
C SER A 195 6.87 -34.42 -10.45
N ASP A 196 5.58 -34.44 -10.78
CA ASP A 196 5.11 -34.08 -12.13
C ASP A 196 5.34 -32.60 -12.43
N ALA A 197 5.11 -31.71 -11.46
CA ALA A 197 5.40 -30.29 -11.57
C ALA A 197 6.92 -30.00 -11.73
N LEU A 198 7.78 -30.77 -11.06
CA LEU A 198 9.23 -30.67 -11.27
C LEU A 198 9.63 -31.19 -12.66
N LEU A 199 9.03 -32.29 -13.12
CA LEU A 199 9.28 -32.84 -14.45
C LEU A 199 8.88 -31.82 -15.54
N ASP A 200 7.75 -31.16 -15.41
CA ASP A 200 7.32 -30.08 -16.32
C ASP A 200 8.35 -28.93 -16.36
N THR A 201 8.87 -28.55 -15.18
CA THR A 201 9.92 -27.54 -15.06
C THR A 201 11.19 -27.99 -15.81
N LEU A 202 11.59 -29.25 -15.62
CA LEU A 202 12.75 -29.87 -16.26
C LEU A 202 12.60 -29.96 -17.79
N GLU A 203 11.43 -30.36 -18.29
CA GLU A 203 11.19 -30.45 -19.73
C GLU A 203 11.22 -29.08 -20.41
N ASN A 204 10.59 -28.09 -19.78
CA ASN A 204 10.62 -26.70 -20.24
C ASN A 204 12.05 -26.15 -20.25
N TYR A 205 12.84 -26.45 -19.23
CA TYR A 205 14.25 -26.12 -19.15
C TYR A 205 15.05 -26.74 -20.29
N LEU A 206 14.97 -28.05 -20.48
CA LEU A 206 15.69 -28.77 -21.53
C LEU A 206 15.33 -28.26 -22.94
N ARG A 207 14.05 -27.92 -23.16
CA ARG A 207 13.56 -27.32 -24.41
C ARG A 207 14.14 -25.92 -24.63
N LYS A 208 14.17 -25.08 -23.59
CA LYS A 208 14.74 -23.71 -23.63
C LYS A 208 16.23 -23.71 -24.01
N HIS A 209 16.99 -24.68 -23.49
CA HIS A 209 18.45 -24.79 -23.69
C HIS A 209 18.89 -25.66 -24.87
N ARG A 210 17.95 -26.30 -25.59
CA ARG A 210 18.23 -27.11 -26.79
C ARG A 210 19.24 -28.24 -26.56
N PHE A 211 19.10 -28.97 -25.45
CA PHE A 211 19.90 -30.16 -25.19
C PHE A 211 19.78 -31.18 -26.35
N CYS A 212 20.89 -31.81 -26.73
CA CYS A 212 20.84 -32.94 -27.66
C CYS A 212 20.13 -34.15 -27.03
N THR A 213 19.67 -35.08 -27.86
CA THR A 213 18.88 -36.26 -27.43
C THR A 213 19.58 -37.10 -26.37
N GLU A 214 20.89 -37.31 -26.50
CA GLU A 214 21.69 -38.07 -25.53
C GLU A 214 21.81 -37.36 -24.18
N CYS A 215 22.08 -36.05 -24.18
CA CYS A 215 22.16 -35.29 -22.94
C CYS A 215 20.78 -35.19 -22.27
N LYS A 216 19.71 -35.00 -23.05
CA LYS A 216 18.32 -35.00 -22.55
C LYS A 216 18.01 -36.31 -21.81
N SER A 217 18.37 -37.44 -22.41
CA SER A 217 18.13 -38.78 -21.83
C SER A 217 18.87 -38.97 -20.51
N LYS A 218 20.10 -38.46 -20.39
CA LYS A 218 20.87 -38.51 -19.14
C LYS A 218 20.24 -37.66 -18.03
N VAL A 219 19.77 -36.45 -18.36
CA VAL A 219 19.07 -35.58 -17.41
C VAL A 219 17.76 -36.20 -16.92
N LEU A 220 16.95 -36.76 -17.82
CA LEU A 220 15.72 -37.46 -17.44
C LEU A 220 16.00 -38.71 -16.60
N ARG A 221 17.08 -39.43 -16.89
CA ARG A 221 17.53 -40.54 -16.05
C ARG A 221 17.96 -40.08 -14.67
N ALA A 222 18.69 -38.97 -14.55
CA ALA A 222 19.06 -38.39 -13.26
C ALA A 222 17.82 -37.99 -12.45
N TYR A 223 16.83 -37.37 -13.11
CA TYR A 223 15.53 -37.07 -12.49
C TYR A 223 14.81 -38.33 -12.00
N SER A 224 14.77 -39.41 -12.80
CA SER A 224 14.12 -40.67 -12.41
C SER A 224 14.80 -41.29 -11.17
N ILE A 225 16.11 -41.11 -11.02
CA ILE A 225 16.85 -41.50 -9.80
C ILE A 225 16.41 -40.63 -8.61
N LEU A 226 16.29 -39.31 -8.80
CA LEU A 226 15.82 -38.40 -7.75
C LEU A 226 14.39 -38.74 -7.30
N ALA A 227 13.48 -38.97 -8.25
CA ALA A 227 12.08 -39.31 -7.98
C ALA A 227 11.91 -40.67 -7.29
N GLY A 228 12.95 -41.52 -7.29
CA GLY A 228 12.92 -42.86 -6.71
C GLY A 228 12.33 -43.92 -7.65
N ASP A 229 12.17 -43.62 -8.94
CA ASP A 229 11.72 -44.56 -9.97
C ASP A 229 12.82 -45.54 -10.39
N LEU A 230 14.09 -45.14 -10.24
CA LEU A 230 15.27 -45.93 -10.57
C LEU A 230 16.25 -45.97 -9.40
N ASP A 231 16.89 -47.13 -9.21
CA ASP A 231 18.00 -47.25 -8.28
C ASP A 231 19.18 -46.36 -8.71
N GLY A 232 19.67 -45.56 -7.76
CA GLY A 232 20.84 -44.71 -7.96
C GLY A 232 22.14 -45.52 -8.08
N PRO A 233 23.20 -44.94 -8.65
CA PRO A 233 24.53 -45.53 -8.56
C PRO A 233 24.95 -45.69 -7.08
N SER A 234 25.72 -46.74 -6.78
CA SER A 234 26.24 -47.04 -5.42
C SER A 234 27.15 -45.95 -4.84
N GLU A 235 27.52 -44.93 -5.62
CA GLU A 235 28.36 -43.81 -5.20
C GLU A 235 27.54 -42.52 -5.09
N LYS A 236 27.99 -41.65 -4.17
CA LYS A 236 27.37 -40.41 -3.68
C LYS A 236 26.64 -39.62 -4.78
N ALA A 237 25.34 -39.79 -4.89
CA ALA A 237 24.51 -38.88 -5.67
C ALA A 237 24.60 -37.47 -5.07
N LEU A 238 24.61 -36.43 -5.92
CA LEU A 238 24.60 -35.01 -5.50
C LEU A 238 23.29 -34.58 -4.81
N TYR A 239 22.42 -35.53 -4.45
CA TYR A 239 21.10 -35.32 -3.87
C TYR A 239 21.10 -35.34 -2.34
N ASP A 240 22.23 -35.01 -1.71
CA ASP A 240 22.27 -34.81 -0.27
C ASP A 240 21.33 -33.65 0.12
N GLY A 241 20.53 -33.86 1.16
CA GLY A 241 19.44 -32.96 1.54
C GLY A 241 18.12 -33.14 0.76
N LEU A 242 18.00 -34.14 -0.13
CA LEU A 242 16.76 -34.46 -0.84
C LEU A 242 16.26 -35.86 -0.44
N LYS A 243 14.94 -36.03 -0.34
CA LYS A 243 14.29 -37.33 -0.13
C LYS A 243 13.10 -37.47 -1.08
N SER A 244 12.95 -38.63 -1.69
CA SER A 244 11.75 -38.95 -2.47
C SER A 244 10.72 -39.72 -1.67
N CYS A 245 9.46 -39.47 -1.99
CA CYS A 245 8.31 -40.26 -1.58
C CYS A 245 7.62 -40.79 -2.86
N PRO A 246 8.04 -41.95 -3.40
CA PRO A 246 7.52 -42.46 -4.67
C PRO A 246 6.02 -42.79 -4.64
N GLN A 247 5.49 -43.13 -3.47
CA GLN A 247 4.08 -43.48 -3.28
C GLN A 247 3.16 -42.27 -3.50
N GLU A 248 3.55 -41.13 -2.93
CA GLU A 248 2.81 -39.86 -3.02
C GLU A 248 3.32 -38.98 -4.17
N ARG A 249 4.31 -39.44 -4.95
CA ARG A 249 4.98 -38.69 -6.02
C ARG A 249 5.52 -37.34 -5.55
N HIS A 250 6.12 -37.28 -4.36
CA HIS A 250 6.72 -36.05 -3.82
C HIS A 250 8.24 -36.11 -3.71
N ILE A 251 8.86 -34.95 -3.84
CA ILE A 251 10.27 -34.71 -3.54
C ILE A 251 10.34 -33.73 -2.37
N HIS A 252 10.93 -34.17 -1.27
CA HIS A 252 11.14 -33.38 -0.06
C HIS A 252 12.53 -32.74 -0.14
N VAL A 253 12.56 -31.42 -0.18
CA VAL A 253 13.78 -30.63 -0.08
C VAL A 253 14.06 -30.34 1.40
N LEU A 254 15.33 -30.41 1.82
CA LEU A 254 15.73 -30.03 3.17
C LEU A 254 15.25 -28.59 3.47
N CYS A 255 14.42 -28.46 4.51
CA CYS A 255 13.91 -27.18 4.98
C CYS A 255 14.98 -26.42 5.78
N ASP A 256 16.06 -26.03 5.09
CA ASP A 256 17.14 -25.23 5.64
C ASP A 256 17.39 -24.02 4.74
N THR A 257 17.50 -22.84 5.34
CA THR A 257 17.59 -21.57 4.60
C THR A 257 18.86 -21.50 3.75
N ASP A 258 20.00 -21.99 4.26
CA ASP A 258 21.26 -21.96 3.52
C ASP A 258 21.24 -22.97 2.35
N TYR A 259 20.64 -24.14 2.57
CA TYR A 259 20.44 -25.13 1.52
C TYR A 259 19.53 -24.62 0.39
N ILE A 260 18.41 -23.98 0.74
CA ILE A 260 17.49 -23.37 -0.24
C ILE A 260 18.18 -22.21 -0.97
N ALA A 261 18.92 -21.36 -0.25
CA ALA A 261 19.70 -20.29 -0.85
C ALA A 261 20.73 -20.82 -1.84
N HIS A 262 21.40 -21.92 -1.52
CA HIS A 262 22.33 -22.59 -2.42
C HIS A 262 21.62 -23.12 -3.68
N LEU A 263 20.46 -23.77 -3.55
CA LEU A 263 19.68 -24.23 -4.72
C LEU A 263 19.24 -23.07 -5.62
N ILE A 264 18.71 -21.99 -5.02
CA ILE A 264 18.28 -20.80 -5.77
C ILE A 264 19.47 -20.09 -6.41
N GLY A 265 20.61 -20.00 -5.71
CA GLY A 265 21.84 -19.41 -6.25
C GLY A 265 22.37 -20.17 -7.48
N ARG A 266 22.20 -21.50 -7.53
CA ARG A 266 22.51 -22.29 -8.74
C ARG A 266 21.58 -21.96 -9.91
N ALA A 267 20.32 -21.64 -9.64
CA ALA A 267 19.33 -21.28 -10.64
C ALA A 267 19.44 -19.82 -11.13
N GLU A 268 20.07 -18.94 -10.36
CA GLU A 268 20.14 -17.50 -10.65
C GLU A 268 20.62 -17.15 -12.08
N PRO A 269 21.67 -17.77 -12.66
CA PRO A 269 22.08 -17.51 -14.03
C PRO A 269 20.97 -17.77 -15.07
N GLU A 270 20.08 -18.72 -14.78
CA GLU A 270 18.96 -19.10 -15.64
C GLU A 270 17.78 -18.14 -15.51
N LEU A 271 17.57 -17.65 -14.29
CA LEU A 271 16.55 -16.65 -13.96
C LEU A 271 16.91 -15.27 -14.55
N ALA A 272 18.20 -14.94 -14.61
CA ALA A 272 18.73 -13.72 -15.24
C ALA A 272 18.67 -13.74 -16.78
N GLY A 273 18.14 -14.81 -17.38
CA GLY A 273 17.95 -14.91 -18.84
C GLY A 273 19.19 -15.30 -19.62
N GLY A 274 20.22 -15.85 -18.95
CA GLY A 274 21.40 -16.39 -19.62
C GLY A 274 21.03 -17.52 -20.58
N ARG A 275 21.36 -17.36 -21.87
CA ARG A 275 21.31 -18.47 -22.84
C ARG A 275 22.72 -18.97 -23.08
N ARG A 276 23.09 -20.03 -22.38
CA ARG A 276 24.31 -20.79 -22.67
C ARG A 276 23.92 -22.15 -23.24
N GLU A 277 24.72 -22.61 -24.19
CA GLU A 277 24.67 -23.99 -24.69
C GLU A 277 25.15 -24.91 -23.57
N ARG A 278 24.34 -25.92 -23.25
CA ARG A 278 24.59 -26.84 -22.12
C ARG A 278 24.62 -28.28 -22.62
N HIS A 279 25.51 -29.07 -22.02
CA HIS A 279 25.68 -30.48 -22.33
C HIS A 279 25.90 -31.28 -21.05
N ALA A 280 25.02 -32.24 -20.78
CA ALA A 280 25.17 -33.21 -19.71
C ALA A 280 25.97 -34.42 -20.21
N LYS A 281 27.31 -34.30 -20.23
CA LYS A 281 28.20 -35.36 -20.73
C LYS A 281 28.26 -36.56 -19.78
N THR A 282 28.28 -36.31 -18.47
CA THR A 282 28.30 -37.31 -17.40
C THR A 282 26.98 -37.31 -16.63
N LEU A 283 26.76 -38.35 -15.81
CA LEU A 283 25.60 -38.42 -14.93
C LEU A 283 25.65 -37.31 -13.85
N ASP A 284 26.84 -36.96 -13.36
CA ASP A 284 26.99 -35.89 -12.36
C ASP A 284 26.53 -34.55 -12.91
N ILE A 285 26.96 -34.19 -14.14
CA ILE A 285 26.48 -32.97 -14.79
C ILE A 285 24.96 -33.04 -15.00
N ALA A 286 24.42 -34.22 -15.33
CA ALA A 286 22.98 -34.40 -15.44
C ALA A 286 22.25 -34.16 -14.11
N GLN A 287 22.81 -34.63 -12.98
CA GLN A 287 22.29 -34.35 -11.64
C GLN A 287 22.36 -32.86 -11.30
N GLU A 288 23.43 -32.16 -11.70
CA GLU A 288 23.53 -30.70 -11.52
C GLU A 288 22.46 -29.92 -12.27
N GLU A 289 22.10 -30.36 -13.48
CA GLU A 289 21.00 -29.75 -14.25
C GLU A 289 19.64 -30.01 -13.58
N VAL A 290 19.43 -31.18 -12.97
CA VAL A 290 18.22 -31.47 -12.15
C VAL A 290 18.16 -30.55 -10.93
N LEU A 291 19.26 -30.37 -10.20
CA LEU A 291 19.34 -29.45 -9.06
C LEU A 291 19.10 -27.99 -9.47
N THR A 292 19.57 -27.60 -10.66
CA THR A 292 19.28 -26.27 -11.23
C THR A 292 17.78 -26.10 -11.47
N CYS A 293 17.10 -27.12 -12.01
CA CYS A 293 15.65 -27.09 -12.21
C CYS A 293 14.87 -27.06 -10.89
N LEU A 294 15.34 -27.77 -9.86
CA LEU A 294 14.78 -27.71 -8.51
C LEU A 294 14.87 -26.29 -7.94
N GLY A 295 16.02 -25.63 -8.10
CA GLY A 295 16.21 -24.23 -7.70
C GLY A 295 15.31 -23.26 -8.47
N ILE A 296 15.12 -23.47 -9.78
CA ILE A 296 14.16 -22.69 -10.59
C ILE A 296 12.75 -22.87 -10.04
N HIS A 297 12.33 -24.12 -9.80
CA HIS A 297 10.99 -24.45 -9.31
C HIS A 297 10.70 -23.78 -7.96
N LEU A 298 11.60 -23.94 -6.98
CA LEU A 298 11.50 -23.30 -5.66
C LEU A 298 11.44 -21.78 -5.76
N TRP A 299 12.31 -21.18 -6.57
CA TRP A 299 12.31 -19.74 -6.76
C TRP A 299 10.99 -19.25 -7.36
N GLU A 300 10.46 -19.94 -8.39
CA GLU A 300 9.19 -19.56 -9.00
C GLU A 300 8.03 -19.67 -8.02
N ARG A 301 8.00 -20.73 -7.21
CA ARG A 301 6.98 -20.93 -6.18
C ARG A 301 7.04 -19.84 -5.11
N LEU A 302 8.21 -19.55 -4.57
CA LEU A 302 8.43 -18.47 -3.61
C LEU A 302 8.13 -17.09 -4.20
N HIS A 303 8.46 -16.87 -5.48
CA HIS A 303 8.13 -15.62 -6.14
C HIS A 303 6.62 -15.45 -6.33
N ARG A 304 5.89 -16.51 -6.73
CA ARG A 304 4.41 -16.49 -6.80
C ARG A 304 3.80 -16.22 -5.42
N LEU A 305 4.30 -16.87 -4.39
CA LEU A 305 3.91 -16.64 -2.99
C LEU A 305 4.08 -15.16 -2.62
N TRP A 306 5.26 -14.60 -2.86
CA TRP A 306 5.55 -13.19 -2.60
C TRP A 306 4.60 -12.25 -3.35
N GLN A 307 4.33 -12.52 -4.63
CA GLN A 307 3.41 -11.72 -5.44
C GLN A 307 1.98 -11.77 -4.89
N LYS A 308 1.47 -12.97 -4.61
CA LYS A 308 0.11 -13.19 -4.10
C LYS A 308 -0.07 -12.58 -2.70
N LEU A 309 0.88 -12.80 -1.81
CA LEU A 309 0.88 -12.22 -0.46
C LEU A 309 0.79 -10.69 -0.51
N ARG A 310 1.61 -10.04 -1.36
CA ARG A 310 1.55 -8.58 -1.53
C ARG A 310 0.24 -8.08 -2.14
N ALA A 311 -0.31 -8.83 -3.10
CA ALA A 311 -1.56 -8.47 -3.74
C ALA A 311 -2.75 -8.55 -2.79
N GLU A 312 -2.84 -9.62 -1.99
CA GLU A 312 -3.91 -9.77 -1.01
C GLU A 312 -3.72 -8.82 0.18
N GLU A 313 -2.50 -8.58 0.67
CA GLU A 313 -2.26 -7.58 1.72
C GLU A 313 -2.68 -6.17 1.26
N GLN A 314 -2.34 -5.78 0.02
CA GLN A 314 -2.78 -4.50 -0.53
C GLN A 314 -4.31 -4.45 -0.67
N THR A 315 -4.93 -5.53 -1.14
CA THR A 315 -6.39 -5.62 -1.29
C THR A 315 -7.10 -5.47 0.05
N TRP A 316 -6.59 -6.13 1.09
CA TRP A 316 -7.10 -6.01 2.44
C TRP A 316 -6.93 -4.58 2.98
N GLN A 317 -5.76 -3.96 2.82
CA GLN A 317 -5.52 -2.60 3.28
C GLN A 317 -6.47 -1.60 2.60
N MET A 318 -6.68 -1.76 1.30
CA MET A 318 -7.65 -0.98 0.53
C MET A 318 -9.05 -1.14 1.08
N LEU A 319 -9.51 -2.37 1.30
CA LEU A 319 -10.84 -2.63 1.85
C LEU A 319 -10.98 -2.05 3.27
N PHE A 320 -9.97 -2.24 4.11
CA PHE A 320 -9.97 -1.73 5.48
C PHE A 320 -10.09 -0.20 5.50
N TYR A 321 -9.20 0.53 4.83
CA TYR A 321 -9.23 2.00 4.85
C TYR A 321 -10.44 2.58 4.12
N LEU A 322 -10.90 1.94 3.05
CA LEU A 322 -12.16 2.28 2.40
C LEU A 322 -13.33 2.17 3.39
N GLY A 323 -13.35 1.07 4.15
CA GLY A 323 -14.37 0.85 5.16
C GLY A 323 -14.34 1.91 6.26
N VAL A 324 -13.15 2.22 6.79
CA VAL A 324 -12.96 3.30 7.78
C VAL A 324 -13.49 4.65 7.25
N ASP A 325 -13.13 5.02 6.02
CA ASP A 325 -13.53 6.31 5.44
C ASP A 325 -15.04 6.38 5.17
N ALA A 326 -15.64 5.28 4.72
CA ALA A 326 -17.08 5.17 4.52
C ALA A 326 -17.84 5.31 5.86
N LEU A 327 -17.38 4.62 6.90
CA LEU A 327 -17.96 4.70 8.25
C LEU A 327 -17.80 6.10 8.86
N ARG A 328 -16.63 6.73 8.69
CA ARG A 328 -16.41 8.11 9.13
C ARG A 328 -17.39 9.08 8.47
N LYS A 329 -17.53 9.01 7.14
CA LYS A 329 -18.45 9.88 6.40
C LYS A 329 -19.89 9.69 6.83
N SER A 330 -20.32 8.44 7.01
CA SER A 330 -21.66 8.11 7.52
C SER A 330 -21.88 8.70 8.92
N PHE A 331 -20.89 8.60 9.81
CA PHE A 331 -20.93 9.20 11.13
C PHE A 331 -21.00 10.73 11.09
N GLU A 332 -20.18 11.37 10.24
CA GLU A 332 -20.17 12.84 10.08
C GLU A 332 -21.53 13.35 9.60
N VAL A 333 -22.13 12.71 8.60
CA VAL A 333 -23.48 13.05 8.11
C VAL A 333 -24.52 12.92 9.22
N ALA A 334 -24.50 11.82 9.99
CA ALA A 334 -25.45 11.63 11.09
C ALA A 334 -25.29 12.69 12.20
N VAL A 335 -24.05 13.11 12.50
CA VAL A 335 -23.79 14.20 13.46
C VAL A 335 -24.35 15.53 12.95
N GLU A 336 -24.13 15.86 11.67
CA GLU A 336 -24.65 17.09 11.03
C GLU A 336 -26.19 17.11 11.05
N GLU A 337 -26.82 15.98 10.71
CA GLU A 337 -28.28 15.82 10.77
C GLU A 337 -28.82 16.04 12.19
N LYS A 338 -28.14 15.52 13.22
CA LYS A 338 -28.56 15.67 14.62
C LYS A 338 -28.32 17.09 15.14
N GLN A 339 -27.22 17.72 14.74
CA GLN A 339 -26.91 19.11 15.13
C GLN A 339 -27.77 20.13 14.38
N GLY A 340 -28.28 19.77 13.20
CA GLY A 340 -29.10 20.63 12.35
C GLY A 340 -28.29 21.71 11.62
N ILE A 341 -26.95 21.60 11.64
CA ILE A 341 -26.01 22.52 11.02
C ILE A 341 -24.88 21.67 10.42
N SER A 342 -24.51 21.93 9.17
CA SER A 342 -23.39 21.25 8.53
C SER A 342 -22.05 21.71 9.11
N ARG A 343 -21.01 20.87 9.00
CA ARG A 343 -19.65 21.24 9.45
C ARG A 343 -19.14 22.50 8.75
N LEU A 344 -19.48 22.67 7.46
CA LEU A 344 -19.10 23.87 6.71
C LEU A 344 -19.76 25.12 7.30
N GLU A 345 -21.06 25.07 7.59
CA GLU A 345 -21.78 26.18 8.20
C GLU A 345 -21.23 26.51 9.59
N GLN A 346 -20.90 25.51 10.40
CA GLN A 346 -20.27 25.71 11.71
C GLN A 346 -18.93 26.45 11.59
N VAL A 347 -18.06 26.05 10.65
CA VAL A 347 -16.77 26.73 10.43
C VAL A 347 -16.97 28.16 9.94
N VAL A 348 -17.94 28.41 9.07
CA VAL A 348 -18.28 29.77 8.61
C VAL A 348 -18.74 30.64 9.78
N GLU A 349 -19.57 30.10 10.68
CA GLU A 349 -20.02 30.82 11.88
C GLU A 349 -18.85 31.11 12.83
N GLU A 350 -17.98 30.15 13.10
CA GLU A 350 -16.79 30.31 13.94
C GLU A 350 -15.83 31.38 13.38
N ILE A 351 -15.61 31.40 12.04
CA ILE A 351 -14.82 32.45 11.39
C ILE A 351 -15.48 33.82 11.57
N SER A 352 -16.80 33.91 11.36
CA SER A 352 -17.55 35.17 11.52
C SER A 352 -17.49 35.70 12.97
N GLU A 353 -17.53 34.80 13.96
CA GLU A 353 -17.40 35.14 15.37
C GLU A 353 -15.98 35.60 15.72
N ALA A 354 -14.97 34.91 15.19
CA ALA A 354 -13.58 35.30 15.35
C ALA A 354 -13.30 36.69 14.74
N GLU A 355 -13.90 37.01 13.58
CA GLU A 355 -13.82 38.33 12.96
C GLU A 355 -14.51 39.39 13.83
N ARG A 356 -15.74 39.16 14.28
CA ARG A 356 -16.45 40.07 15.21
C ARG A 356 -15.65 40.30 16.50
N ALA A 357 -15.05 39.26 17.07
CA ALA A 357 -14.21 39.38 18.26
C ALA A 357 -12.94 40.20 18.00
N LYS A 358 -12.30 40.04 16.83
CA LYS A 358 -11.16 40.85 16.40
C LYS A 358 -11.55 42.31 16.23
N GLU A 359 -12.71 42.60 15.65
CA GLU A 359 -13.22 43.97 15.51
C GLU A 359 -13.51 44.62 16.86
N LEU A 360 -14.20 43.92 17.76
CA LEU A 360 -14.45 44.40 19.13
C LEU A 360 -13.16 44.68 19.89
N ARG A 361 -12.13 43.82 19.76
CA ARG A 361 -10.81 44.05 20.35
C ARG A 361 -10.13 45.29 19.77
N LYS A 362 -10.21 45.50 18.44
CA LYS A 362 -9.68 46.71 17.77
C LYS A 362 -10.43 47.96 18.24
N GLU A 363 -11.75 47.90 18.39
CA GLU A 363 -12.57 49.01 18.87
C GLU A 363 -12.28 49.35 20.33
N GLN A 364 -12.16 48.35 21.21
CA GLN A 364 -11.75 48.53 22.60
C GLN A 364 -10.35 49.16 22.70
N LYS A 365 -9.38 48.72 21.87
CA LYS A 365 -8.06 49.36 21.77
C LYS A 365 -8.17 50.84 21.34
N ARG A 366 -9.04 51.17 20.37
CA ARG A 366 -9.30 52.56 19.94
C ARG A 366 -9.94 53.42 21.04
N LEU A 367 -10.91 52.89 21.77
CA LEU A 367 -11.57 53.58 22.88
C LEU A 367 -10.61 53.83 24.06
N LYS A 368 -9.78 52.84 24.42
CA LYS A 368 -8.70 53.00 25.41
C LYS A 368 -7.71 54.09 25.01
N LYS A 369 -7.27 54.15 23.74
CA LYS A 369 -6.40 55.23 23.22
C LYS A 369 -7.09 56.61 23.29
N LYS A 370 -8.38 56.70 23.00
CA LYS A 370 -9.16 57.96 23.12
C LYS A 370 -9.34 58.41 24.58
N ALA A 371 -9.56 57.48 25.50
CA ALA A 371 -9.68 57.78 26.93
C ALA A 371 -8.35 58.33 27.51
N LYS A 372 -7.23 57.67 27.21
CA LYS A 372 -5.88 58.15 27.60
C LYS A 372 -5.58 59.56 27.08
N ARG A 373 -6.00 59.89 25.85
CA ARG A 373 -5.85 61.25 25.29
C ARG A 373 -6.72 62.30 26.00
N LYS A 374 -7.93 61.94 26.43
CA LYS A 374 -8.82 62.85 27.18
C LYS A 374 -8.32 63.11 28.60
N GLU A 375 -7.71 62.13 29.25
CA GLU A 375 -7.06 62.33 30.55
C GLU A 375 -5.82 63.23 30.44
N LYS A 376 -5.02 63.08 29.38
CA LYS A 376 -3.87 63.96 29.12
C LYS A 376 -4.29 65.43 28.89
N CYS A 377 -5.42 65.68 28.21
CA CYS A 377 -5.97 67.05 28.05
C CYS A 377 -6.59 67.65 29.32
N LYS A 378 -6.97 66.85 30.32
CA LYS A 378 -7.53 67.37 31.59
C LYS A 378 -6.44 67.85 32.56
N CYS A 379 -5.21 67.36 32.44
CA CYS A 379 -4.09 67.79 33.28
C CYS A 379 -3.50 69.16 32.85
N ASP A 380 -3.63 69.56 31.58
CA ASP A 380 -3.10 70.85 31.09
C ASP A 380 -3.96 72.07 31.45
N SER A 381 -5.17 71.88 31.98
CA SER A 381 -6.06 72.99 32.37
C SER A 381 -5.92 73.41 33.84
N GLN A 382 -4.97 72.83 34.58
CA GLN A 382 -4.73 73.12 36.00
C GLN A 382 -3.27 73.50 36.27
N LEU A 383 -2.68 74.30 35.38
CA LEU A 383 -1.36 74.92 35.57
C LEU A 383 -1.41 76.38 35.12
N THR A 384 -2.23 77.18 35.80
CA THR A 384 -1.99 78.62 35.90
C THR A 384 -2.26 79.09 37.34
N ILE A 385 -1.29 79.83 37.87
CA ILE A 385 -1.29 80.62 39.13
C ILE A 385 -0.78 79.87 40.39
N SER A 386 0.53 79.97 40.67
CA SER A 386 1.07 80.73 41.83
C SER A 386 2.61 80.62 41.96
N THR A 387 3.24 81.77 41.69
CA THR A 387 4.52 82.39 42.11
C THR A 387 5.48 81.78 43.17
N ASN A 388 6.77 81.75 42.78
CA ASN A 388 8.04 82.15 43.44
C ASN A 388 8.19 82.25 44.98
N ILE A 389 9.29 81.68 45.53
CA ILE A 389 10.43 82.35 46.24
C ILE A 389 11.53 81.30 46.65
N GLU A 390 12.76 81.81 46.82
CA GLU A 390 14.14 81.32 46.69
C GLU A 390 14.81 80.34 47.71
N LEU A 391 15.85 79.61 47.21
CA LEU A 391 17.23 79.31 47.73
C LEU A 391 17.40 78.64 49.13
N LYS A 392 18.26 77.62 49.42
CA LYS A 392 19.62 77.20 48.96
C LYS A 392 20.02 75.82 49.60
N VAL A 393 20.86 75.02 48.90
CA VAL A 393 22.01 74.15 49.36
C VAL A 393 21.64 72.85 50.17
N GLU A 394 22.15 71.62 49.97
CA GLU A 394 23.46 71.03 49.58
C GLU A 394 23.31 69.55 49.08
N GLU A 395 24.40 68.97 48.54
CA GLU A 395 24.59 67.64 47.89
C GLU A 395 24.05 66.38 48.61
N SER A 396 23.60 65.37 47.85
CA SER A 396 24.32 64.08 47.61
C SER A 396 23.44 62.98 46.96
N THR A 397 23.92 62.46 45.83
CA THR A 397 23.90 61.06 45.32
C THR A 397 22.64 60.17 45.35
N GLU A 398 22.40 59.56 44.17
CA GLU A 398 22.09 58.13 43.93
C GLU A 398 20.70 57.78 43.34
N SER A 399 20.70 57.60 42.02
CA SER A 399 20.01 56.61 41.16
C SER A 399 18.70 55.92 41.62
N THR A 400 17.68 55.93 40.76
CA THR A 400 17.21 54.76 39.93
C THR A 400 15.77 54.98 39.43
N LYS A 401 15.62 55.06 38.09
CA LYS A 401 14.81 54.18 37.21
C LYS A 401 13.29 54.43 37.19
N ASP A 402 12.87 55.21 36.19
CA ASP A 402 11.58 55.03 35.50
C ASP A 402 11.75 53.87 34.48
N GLU A 403 10.91 52.85 34.57
CA GLU A 403 10.76 51.82 33.53
C GLU A 403 9.48 52.11 32.75
N GLU A 404 9.65 52.59 31.52
CA GLU A 404 8.66 52.53 30.44
C GLU A 404 8.75 51.12 29.83
N GLU A 405 7.75 50.26 30.07
CA GLU A 405 7.59 49.03 29.30
C GLU A 405 6.79 49.34 28.02
N GLU A 406 7.52 49.47 26.91
CA GLU A 406 7.02 49.20 25.56
C GLU A 406 7.02 47.67 25.37
N GLU A 407 5.85 47.04 25.35
CA GLU A 407 5.72 45.69 24.78
C GLU A 407 5.50 45.80 23.27
N GLU A 408 6.53 45.37 22.52
CA GLU A 408 6.48 45.03 21.10
C GLU A 408 5.50 43.87 20.87
N GLU A 409 4.49 44.06 20.02
CA GLU A 409 3.65 42.97 19.51
C GLU A 409 4.42 42.26 18.38
N GLU A 410 4.92 41.05 18.63
CA GLU A 410 5.28 40.10 17.56
C GLU A 410 4.00 39.67 16.82
N GLU A 411 3.92 39.96 15.53
CA GLU A 411 2.95 39.37 14.61
C GLU A 411 3.25 37.88 14.41
N VAL A 412 2.46 37.00 15.02
CA VAL A 412 2.36 35.61 14.57
C VAL A 412 1.27 35.52 13.49
N VAL A 413 1.70 35.74 12.25
CA VAL A 413 0.93 35.35 11.06
C VAL A 413 0.86 33.82 11.03
N CYS A 414 -0.35 33.28 11.10
CA CYS A 414 -0.58 31.85 10.95
C CYS A 414 -0.44 31.53 9.45
N VAL A 415 0.77 31.23 8.99
CA VAL A 415 1.00 30.66 7.65
C VAL A 415 0.58 29.20 7.69
N ASN A 416 -0.67 28.94 7.30
CA ASN A 416 -1.04 27.60 6.85
C ASN A 416 -0.30 27.34 5.54
N SER A 417 0.61 26.39 5.59
CA SER A 417 1.37 25.88 4.45
C SER A 417 0.44 25.04 3.58
N SER A 418 -0.29 25.70 2.68
CA SER A 418 -0.77 25.08 1.45
C SER A 418 0.18 25.51 0.34
N SER A 419 1.11 24.61 -0.01
CA SER A 419 1.90 24.69 -1.22
C SER A 419 0.96 24.66 -2.42
N VAL A 420 0.71 25.84 -2.99
CA VAL A 420 0.13 26.02 -4.33
C VAL A 420 1.22 26.72 -5.13
N GLU A 421 1.88 25.97 -6.01
CA GLU A 421 2.75 26.56 -7.04
C GLU A 421 1.85 27.28 -8.03
N GLU A 422 1.85 28.61 -7.99
CA GLU A 422 1.37 29.43 -9.11
C GLU A 422 2.56 29.81 -10.00
N THR A 423 2.28 29.63 -11.27
CA THR A 423 3.07 29.80 -12.48
C THR A 423 3.53 31.23 -12.71
N GLU A 424 4.81 31.41 -13.06
CA GLU A 424 5.29 32.65 -13.68
C GLU A 424 5.00 32.64 -15.18
N GLU A 425 4.22 33.62 -15.63
CA GLU A 425 4.14 34.04 -17.02
C GLU A 425 5.43 34.78 -17.42
N MET A 426 6.10 34.29 -18.47
CA MET A 426 7.03 35.11 -19.25
C MET A 426 6.65 35.06 -20.74
N ASN A 427 6.42 36.25 -21.28
CA ASN A 427 6.07 36.56 -22.67
C ASN A 427 6.89 35.81 -23.75
N GLY A 428 6.20 35.44 -24.85
CA GLY A 428 6.73 35.65 -26.21
C GLY A 428 6.37 34.61 -27.27
N HIS A 429 5.54 35.02 -28.25
CA HIS A 429 5.33 34.44 -29.61
C HIS A 429 4.76 33.00 -29.65
N GLY A 430 3.58 32.70 -30.17
CA GLY A 430 2.92 33.22 -31.36
C GLY A 430 2.87 32.10 -32.41
N ASP A 431 1.80 31.29 -32.42
CA ASP A 431 1.16 30.85 -33.67
C ASP A 431 -0.19 30.17 -33.40
N SER A 432 -1.13 30.44 -34.30
CA SER A 432 -2.52 30.01 -34.30
C SER A 432 -2.67 28.69 -35.05
N CYS A 433 -3.51 27.76 -34.59
CA CYS A 433 -4.51 27.07 -35.44
C CYS A 433 -5.35 26.02 -34.67
N GLU A 434 -6.67 26.28 -34.74
CA GLU A 434 -7.78 25.38 -35.09
C GLU A 434 -8.20 24.19 -34.18
N GLU A 435 -9.50 24.24 -33.91
CA GLU A 435 -10.39 23.28 -33.26
C GLU A 435 -10.60 22.04 -34.15
N ASP A 436 -10.79 20.87 -33.55
CA ASP A 436 -11.62 19.82 -34.11
C ASP A 436 -12.30 19.05 -32.96
N GLU A 437 -13.61 19.24 -32.86
CA GLU A 437 -14.54 18.38 -32.14
C GLU A 437 -14.70 17.05 -32.89
N ASP A 438 -14.73 15.91 -32.19
CA ASP A 438 -15.52 14.78 -32.67
C ASP A 438 -16.06 13.94 -31.50
N ASP A 439 -17.38 13.81 -31.51
CA ASP A 439 -18.22 13.00 -30.63
C ASP A 439 -18.16 11.52 -31.03
N GLY A 440 -18.38 10.61 -30.07
CA GLY A 440 -18.49 9.18 -30.41
C GLY A 440 -18.77 8.24 -29.25
N ASP A 441 -20.00 8.27 -28.78
CA ASP A 441 -20.64 7.26 -27.91
C ASP A 441 -20.63 5.85 -28.54
N SER A 442 -20.42 4.81 -27.72
CA SER A 442 -21.11 3.50 -27.80
C SER A 442 -20.54 2.50 -26.78
N GLY A 443 -21.42 2.00 -25.90
CA GLY A 443 -21.12 1.00 -24.88
C GLY A 443 -21.07 -0.46 -25.35
N GLY A 444 -20.88 -1.37 -24.38
CA GLY A 444 -21.40 -2.74 -24.45
C GLY A 444 -20.41 -3.91 -24.42
N SER A 445 -20.13 -4.40 -23.20
CA SER A 445 -20.03 -5.82 -22.79
C SER A 445 -18.79 -6.70 -23.09
N PRO A 446 -18.59 -7.78 -22.29
CA PRO A 446 -17.28 -8.24 -21.83
C PRO A 446 -16.73 -9.43 -22.62
N CYS A 447 -15.40 -9.51 -22.73
CA CYS A 447 -14.72 -10.66 -23.32
C CYS A 447 -14.37 -11.68 -22.24
N SER A 448 -15.08 -12.82 -22.28
CA SER A 448 -14.65 -14.11 -21.73
C SER A 448 -13.66 -14.73 -22.70
N CYS A 449 -12.49 -15.19 -22.22
CA CYS A 449 -11.55 -15.95 -23.02
C CYS A 449 -11.38 -17.35 -22.45
N GLU A 450 -12.12 -18.30 -23.02
CA GLU A 450 -11.80 -19.73 -23.02
C GLU A 450 -11.22 -20.11 -24.39
N ASP A 451 -10.28 -21.05 -24.35
CA ASP A 451 -9.76 -21.89 -25.44
C ASP A 451 -8.94 -21.27 -26.57
N LEU A 452 -7.61 -21.42 -26.46
CA LEU A 452 -6.69 -21.42 -27.61
C LEU A 452 -6.14 -22.83 -27.83
N SER A 453 -6.85 -23.58 -28.68
CA SER A 453 -6.29 -24.70 -29.44
C SER A 453 -6.02 -24.23 -30.88
N ASN A 454 -4.77 -24.38 -31.30
CA ASN A 454 -4.30 -24.44 -32.70
C ASN A 454 -4.39 -23.17 -33.58
N CYS A 455 -3.24 -22.53 -33.84
CA CYS A 455 -2.96 -22.03 -35.19
C CYS A 455 -1.44 -21.95 -35.46
N GLU A 456 -0.97 -22.87 -36.30
CA GLU A 456 0.33 -22.86 -36.93
C GLU A 456 0.51 -21.69 -37.92
N ARG A 457 1.77 -21.25 -38.04
CA ARG A 457 2.41 -20.61 -39.21
C ARG A 457 1.86 -19.26 -39.67
N ARG A 458 2.75 -18.25 -39.58
CA ARG A 458 3.17 -17.44 -40.74
C ARG A 458 4.54 -16.79 -40.49
N LYS A 459 5.55 -17.29 -41.20
CA LYS A 459 6.80 -16.56 -41.50
C LYS A 459 6.44 -15.29 -42.27
N TRP A 460 7.10 -14.16 -42.00
CA TRP A 460 7.39 -13.16 -43.03
C TRP A 460 8.82 -12.63 -42.97
N LYS A 461 9.28 -12.33 -44.18
CA LYS A 461 10.65 -12.14 -44.63
C LYS A 461 11.18 -10.74 -44.34
N ARG A 462 12.50 -10.72 -44.22
CA ARG A 462 13.45 -9.60 -44.25
C ARG A 462 13.42 -8.85 -45.60
N LEU A 463 13.38 -7.52 -45.55
CA LEU A 463 13.83 -6.52 -46.53
C LEU A 463 14.17 -5.29 -45.66
N GLY A 464 15.33 -4.64 -45.68
CA GLY A 464 16.31 -4.45 -46.73
C GLY A 464 16.26 -2.99 -47.17
N TYR A 465 16.91 -2.07 -46.43
CA TYR A 465 17.29 -0.75 -46.95
C TYR A 465 18.65 -0.33 -46.38
N ARG A 466 19.45 0.23 -47.28
CA ARG A 466 20.88 0.50 -47.20
C ARG A 466 21.08 1.97 -47.55
N ASN A 467 21.82 2.71 -46.73
CA ASN A 467 22.88 3.67 -47.09
C ASN A 467 23.04 4.78 -46.04
N GLY A 468 24.30 5.12 -45.78
CA GLY A 468 24.75 6.22 -44.94
C GLY A 468 26.21 6.05 -44.57
N ASP A 469 27.10 6.30 -45.52
CA ASP A 469 28.57 6.37 -45.39
C ASP A 469 29.02 7.37 -44.32
N CYS A 470 30.04 7.00 -43.55
CA CYS A 470 31.13 7.90 -43.15
C CYS A 470 32.32 7.04 -42.70
N GLY A 471 33.38 7.01 -43.51
CA GLY A 471 34.62 6.28 -43.24
C GLY A 471 35.62 7.09 -42.43
N TYR A 472 36.50 6.39 -41.72
CA TYR A 472 37.90 6.79 -41.53
C TYR A 472 38.75 5.51 -41.38
N VAL A 473 39.86 5.50 -42.12
CA VAL A 473 40.86 4.44 -42.26
C VAL A 473 42.09 4.83 -41.44
N ALA A 474 42.76 3.83 -40.83
CA ALA A 474 44.21 3.68 -40.58
C ALA A 474 44.39 2.88 -39.28
N GLU A 475 45.36 1.99 -39.07
CA GLU A 475 46.35 1.28 -39.89
C GLU A 475 46.87 0.15 -38.99
N LEU A 476 47.50 -0.86 -39.58
CA LEU A 476 48.05 -2.02 -38.88
C LEU A 476 49.17 -1.64 -37.90
N GLN A 477 49.08 -2.16 -36.67
CA GLN A 477 50.14 -2.96 -36.03
C GLN A 477 49.58 -3.81 -34.89
#